data_AF-A0A4Q7MVI9-F1
#
_entry.id   AF-A0A4Q7MVI9-F1
#
_cell.length_a   1.000
_cell.length_b   1.000
_cell.length_c   1.000
_cell.angle_alpha   90.00
_cell.angle_beta   90.00
_cell.angle_gamma   90.00
#
_symmetry.space_group_name_H-M   'P 1'
#
loop_
_entity.id
_entity.type
_entity.pdbx_description
1 polymer ?
#
loop_
_entity_poly.entity_id
_entity_poly.type
_entity_poly.pdbx_seq_one_letter_code
_entity_poly.pdbx_strand_id
1 'polypeptide(L)'
;MAVMTVITLLTVACQKEKEMHFTESNKPLTGAWKIVKVIRNGEDMTNRFNFTSFRINFTQDAYTIDNPVPFLINKNGKWQFDDPQYPMELSFTPDGGNALKPGFRYPVVKGKRNLVLIFSPGCQQNKYEYTLEPLQ
;
A
#
# COMPACT_ATOMS: atom_id res chain seq x y z
N MET A 1 15.32 -27.14 -56.15
CA MET A 1 13.93 -27.24 -55.64
C MET A 1 13.82 -27.57 -54.14
N ALA A 2 14.93 -27.69 -53.38
CA ALA A 2 14.85 -27.93 -51.92
C ALA A 2 15.12 -26.66 -51.08
N VAL A 3 15.83 -25.67 -51.63
CA VAL A 3 16.27 -24.47 -50.88
C VAL A 3 15.13 -23.46 -50.67
N MET A 4 14.18 -23.38 -51.61
CA MET A 4 13.04 -22.45 -51.54
C MET A 4 11.98 -22.86 -50.50
N THR A 5 11.91 -24.13 -50.10
CA THR A 5 10.90 -24.64 -49.17
C THR A 5 11.29 -24.46 -47.70
N VAL A 6 12.58 -24.30 -47.41
CA VAL A 6 13.11 -24.17 -46.04
C VAL A 6 12.95 -22.73 -45.51
N ILE A 7 13.00 -21.73 -46.40
CA ILE A 7 12.93 -20.31 -46.03
C ILE A 7 11.51 -19.91 -45.57
N THR A 8 10.47 -20.53 -46.13
CA THR A 8 9.06 -20.26 -45.78
C THR A 8 8.63 -20.80 -44.42
N LEU A 9 9.36 -21.75 -43.83
CA LEU A 9 9.06 -22.30 -42.50
C LEU A 9 9.58 -21.43 -41.34
N LEU A 10 10.54 -20.53 -41.60
CA LEU A 10 11.15 -19.69 -40.56
C LEU A 10 10.34 -18.44 -40.22
N THR A 11 9.42 -18.00 -41.08
CA THR A 11 8.65 -16.77 -40.87
C THR A 11 7.40 -16.94 -40.01
N VAL A 12 6.99 -18.17 -39.71
CA VAL A 12 5.79 -18.45 -38.90
C VAL A 12 6.10 -18.50 -37.40
N ALA A 13 7.38 -18.57 -37.01
CA ALA A 13 7.80 -18.65 -35.62
C ALA A 13 7.84 -17.29 -34.88
N CYS A 14 7.66 -16.17 -35.58
CA CYS A 14 7.63 -14.83 -34.98
C CYS A 14 6.18 -14.39 -34.71
N GLN A 15 5.46 -15.12 -33.88
CA GLN A 15 4.27 -14.57 -33.24
C GLN A 15 4.77 -13.74 -32.05
N LYS A 16 4.86 -12.40 -32.22
CA LYS A 16 5.03 -11.50 -31.08
C LYS A 16 3.89 -11.81 -30.09
N GLU A 17 4.24 -12.35 -28.93
CA GLU A 17 3.30 -12.45 -27.81
C GLU A 17 2.68 -11.07 -27.61
N LYS A 18 1.34 -11.02 -27.57
CA LYS A 18 0.65 -9.77 -27.27
C LYS A 18 1.06 -9.36 -25.87
N GLU A 19 1.87 -8.31 -25.77
CA GLU A 19 2.14 -7.66 -24.49
C GLU A 19 0.80 -7.25 -23.90
N MET A 20 0.37 -7.99 -22.86
CA MET A 20 -0.82 -7.65 -22.12
C MET A 20 -0.46 -6.39 -21.32
N HIS A 21 -0.80 -5.23 -21.87
CA HIS A 21 -0.71 -3.98 -21.15
C HIS A 21 -1.74 -4.01 -20.02
N PHE A 22 -1.31 -4.45 -18.84
CA PHE A 22 -2.09 -4.30 -17.62
C PHE A 22 -2.03 -2.82 -17.23
N THR A 23 -3.13 -2.10 -17.48
CA THR A 23 -3.32 -0.78 -16.87
C THR A 23 -3.53 -1.00 -15.38
N GLU A 24 -2.49 -0.81 -14.57
CA GLU A 24 -2.62 -0.88 -13.11
C GLU A 24 -3.55 0.26 -12.66
N SER A 25 -4.51 -0.11 -11.81
CA SER A 25 -5.48 0.82 -11.26
C SER A 25 -4.76 1.78 -10.33
N ASN A 26 -4.98 3.09 -10.52
CA ASN A 26 -4.60 4.13 -9.56
C ASN A 26 -4.99 3.66 -8.14
N LYS A 27 -4.12 3.87 -7.13
CA LYS A 27 -4.33 3.43 -5.74
C LYS A 27 -4.86 4.62 -4.92
N PRO A 28 -6.18 4.90 -4.93
CA PRO A 28 -6.73 6.06 -4.25
C PRO A 28 -6.61 5.86 -2.73
N LEU A 29 -5.86 6.74 -2.07
CA LEU A 29 -5.73 6.74 -0.61
C LEU A 29 -6.73 7.69 0.08
N THR A 30 -7.25 8.67 -0.65
CA THR A 30 -8.19 9.68 -0.16
C THR A 30 -9.40 9.07 0.54
N GLY A 31 -9.84 9.70 1.62
CA GLY A 31 -10.98 9.27 2.43
C GLY A 31 -10.61 8.97 3.87
N ALA A 32 -11.60 8.56 4.66
CA ALA A 32 -11.44 8.23 6.07
C ALA A 32 -11.17 6.74 6.24
N TRP A 33 -10.18 6.38 7.04
CA TRP A 33 -9.77 4.99 7.27
C TRP A 33 -9.78 4.65 8.75
N LYS A 34 -10.13 3.40 9.05
CA LYS A 34 -10.15 2.84 10.41
C LYS A 34 -9.20 1.65 10.51
N ILE A 35 -8.62 1.43 11.68
CA ILE A 35 -7.85 0.22 11.96
C ILE A 35 -8.81 -0.94 12.19
N VAL A 36 -8.58 -2.06 11.53
CA VAL A 36 -9.37 -3.30 11.68
C VAL A 36 -8.56 -4.48 12.19
N LYS A 37 -7.23 -4.43 12.07
CA LYS A 37 -6.35 -5.49 12.56
C LYS A 37 -4.98 -4.91 12.94
N VAL A 38 -4.41 -5.39 14.04
CA VAL A 38 -3.06 -5.05 14.47
C VAL A 38 -2.30 -6.33 14.82
N ILE A 39 -1.15 -6.52 14.19
CA ILE A 39 -0.22 -7.61 14.47
C ILE A 39 1.08 -7.02 15.03
N ARG A 40 1.65 -7.63 16.07
CA ARG A 40 2.97 -7.30 16.60
C ARG A 40 3.83 -8.57 16.64
N ASN A 41 4.95 -8.58 15.92
CA ASN A 41 5.84 -9.75 15.84
C ASN A 41 5.11 -11.07 15.50
N GLY A 42 4.07 -11.00 14.65
CA GLY A 42 3.23 -12.14 14.26
C GLY A 42 2.07 -12.45 15.21
N GLU A 43 2.01 -11.84 16.40
CA GLU A 43 0.90 -12.01 17.36
C GLU A 43 -0.24 -11.02 17.07
N ASP A 44 -1.49 -11.50 17.07
CA ASP A 44 -2.67 -10.64 16.92
C ASP A 44 -2.95 -9.87 18.21
N MET A 45 -2.90 -8.55 18.10
CA MET A 45 -3.07 -7.59 19.20
C MET A 45 -4.39 -6.82 19.10
N THR A 46 -5.23 -7.14 18.11
CA THR A 46 -6.42 -6.35 17.74
C THR A 46 -7.36 -6.15 18.92
N ASN A 47 -7.56 -7.19 19.73
CA ASN A 47 -8.49 -7.16 20.87
C ASN A 47 -7.83 -6.70 22.18
N ARG A 48 -6.53 -6.35 22.18
CA ARG A 48 -5.83 -5.88 23.38
C ARG A 48 -5.97 -4.37 23.60
N PHE A 49 -6.37 -3.63 22.58
CA PHE A 49 -6.57 -2.18 22.62
C PHE A 49 -7.85 -1.79 21.89
N ASN A 50 -8.45 -0.67 22.29
CA ASN A 50 -9.62 -0.15 21.61
C ASN A 50 -9.21 0.82 20.48
N PHE A 51 -9.33 0.35 19.23
CA PHE A 51 -9.08 1.16 18.03
C PHE A 51 -10.35 1.75 17.39
N THR A 52 -11.52 1.54 18.00
CA THR A 52 -12.82 1.83 17.34
C THR A 52 -13.02 3.31 17.01
N SER A 53 -12.46 4.22 17.81
CA SER A 53 -12.54 5.67 17.63
C SER A 53 -11.45 6.27 16.74
N PHE A 54 -10.34 5.54 16.51
CA PHE A 54 -9.22 6.02 15.71
C PHE A 54 -9.62 6.25 14.25
N ARG A 55 -9.29 7.42 13.70
CA ARG A 55 -9.42 7.69 12.27
C ARG A 55 -8.16 8.34 11.72
N ILE A 56 -7.81 7.98 10.49
CA ILE A 56 -6.91 8.76 9.66
C ILE A 56 -7.66 9.17 8.41
N ASN A 57 -7.71 10.47 8.14
CA ASN A 57 -8.38 11.03 6.98
C ASN A 57 -7.33 11.52 6.00
N PHE A 58 -7.32 10.95 4.79
CA PHE A 58 -6.42 11.37 3.73
C PHE A 58 -7.13 12.33 2.78
N THR A 59 -6.50 13.47 2.52
CA THR A 59 -6.84 14.36 1.39
C THR A 59 -5.90 14.04 0.21
N GLN A 60 -5.77 14.93 -0.78
CA GLN A 60 -4.91 14.72 -1.95
C GLN A 60 -3.42 14.62 -1.59
N ASP A 61 -2.95 15.41 -0.63
CA ASP A 61 -1.53 15.58 -0.27
C ASP A 61 -1.28 15.60 1.25
N ALA A 62 -2.35 15.58 2.05
CA ALA A 62 -2.28 15.69 3.50
C ALA A 62 -3.13 14.62 4.20
N TYR A 63 -2.89 14.47 5.49
CA TYR A 63 -3.69 13.62 6.35
C TYR A 63 -3.93 14.27 7.71
N THR A 64 -5.05 13.90 8.34
CA THR A 64 -5.35 14.22 9.74
C THR A 64 -5.58 12.96 10.56
N ILE A 65 -5.28 13.01 11.85
CA ILE A 65 -5.50 11.90 12.80
C ILE A 65 -6.51 12.34 13.85
N ASP A 66 -7.58 11.56 14.00
CA ASP A 66 -8.55 11.70 15.08
C ASP A 66 -8.40 10.55 16.08
N ASN A 67 -8.47 10.86 17.38
CA ASN A 67 -8.34 9.90 18.49
C ASN A 67 -7.04 9.08 18.39
N PRO A 68 -5.87 9.71 18.59
CA PRO A 68 -4.58 9.07 18.36
C PRO A 68 -4.38 7.84 19.26
N VAL A 69 -3.81 6.80 18.65
CA VAL A 69 -3.38 5.56 19.31
C VAL A 69 -1.88 5.36 19.03
N PRO A 70 -1.19 4.41 19.69
CA PRO A 70 0.14 4.00 19.25
C PRO A 70 0.09 3.57 17.78
N PHE A 71 0.65 4.41 16.92
CA PHE A 71 0.62 4.31 15.46
C PHE A 71 1.93 4.87 14.90
N LEU A 72 2.18 4.65 13.60
CA LEU A 72 3.39 5.12 12.90
C LEU A 72 3.66 6.61 13.09
N ILE A 73 2.59 7.40 13.09
CA ILE A 73 2.56 8.85 13.16
C ILE A 73 1.56 9.27 14.23
N ASN A 74 1.84 10.36 14.94
CA ASN A 74 1.01 10.86 16.04
C ASN A 74 0.59 12.33 15.87
N LYS A 75 0.93 12.94 14.72
CA LYS A 75 0.54 14.29 14.32
C LYS A 75 0.05 14.26 12.88
N ASN A 76 -0.77 15.24 12.54
CA ASN A 76 -1.14 15.55 11.16
C ASN A 76 0.11 15.81 10.31
N GLY A 77 -0.07 15.78 8.99
CA GLY A 77 1.03 16.04 8.09
C GLY A 77 0.69 15.74 6.65
N LYS A 78 1.74 15.47 5.87
CA LYS A 78 1.66 15.19 4.43
C LYS A 78 1.91 13.72 4.14
N TRP A 79 1.31 13.22 3.08
CA TRP A 79 1.63 11.90 2.56
C TRP A 79 1.90 11.99 1.06
N GLN A 80 2.68 11.05 0.55
CA GLN A 80 2.89 10.91 -0.89
C GLN A 80 3.29 9.48 -1.23
N PHE A 81 2.87 9.06 -2.43
CA PHE A 81 3.51 7.95 -3.12
C PHE A 81 4.74 8.44 -3.90
N ASP A 82 5.69 7.55 -4.12
CA ASP A 82 6.83 7.80 -5.01
C ASP A 82 6.43 7.90 -6.48
N ASP A 83 5.48 7.07 -6.91
CA ASP A 83 4.91 7.08 -8.26
C ASP A 83 3.37 7.03 -8.18
N PRO A 84 2.63 7.91 -8.87
CA PRO A 84 1.17 7.95 -8.81
C PRO A 84 0.49 6.76 -9.52
N GLN A 85 1.17 6.12 -10.47
CA GLN A 85 0.65 5.00 -11.26
C GLN A 85 1.12 3.65 -10.70
N TYR A 86 2.39 3.56 -10.30
CA TYR A 86 3.04 2.33 -9.82
C TYR A 86 3.74 2.54 -8.48
N PRO A 87 3.00 2.87 -7.40
CA PRO A 87 3.62 3.22 -6.13
C PRO A 87 4.31 2.00 -5.51
N MET A 88 5.59 2.18 -5.20
CA MET A 88 6.45 1.20 -4.51
C MET A 88 6.81 1.68 -3.11
N GLU A 89 6.70 2.98 -2.85
CA GLU A 89 6.94 3.60 -1.56
C GLU A 89 5.78 4.51 -1.17
N LEU A 90 5.35 4.42 0.09
CA LEU A 90 4.44 5.37 0.72
C LEU A 90 5.21 6.09 1.82
N SER A 91 5.17 7.42 1.82
CA SER A 91 5.81 8.23 2.84
C SER A 91 4.82 9.11 3.57
N PHE A 92 5.07 9.31 4.86
CA PHE A 92 4.34 10.19 5.76
C PHE A 92 5.30 11.20 6.35
N THR A 93 5.00 12.49 6.23
CA THR A 93 5.80 13.57 6.79
C THR A 93 4.95 14.31 7.82
N PRO A 94 5.08 13.98 9.12
CA PRO A 94 4.38 14.67 10.19
C PRO A 94 4.80 16.15 10.26
N ASP A 95 3.89 17.01 10.69
CA ASP A 95 4.18 18.43 10.87
C ASP A 95 5.32 18.64 11.89
N GLY A 96 6.37 19.32 11.44
CA GLY A 96 7.61 19.54 12.22
C GLY A 96 8.46 18.29 12.43
N GLY A 97 8.22 17.21 11.69
CA GLY A 97 8.97 15.95 11.74
C GLY A 97 9.67 15.61 10.42
N ASN A 98 10.38 14.49 10.43
CA ASN A 98 11.01 13.93 9.23
C ASN A 98 10.07 12.92 8.54
N ALA A 99 10.28 12.73 7.24
CA ALA A 99 9.55 11.74 6.47
C ALA A 99 9.81 10.31 7.00
N LEU A 100 8.74 9.54 7.14
CA LEU A 100 8.71 8.14 7.53
C LEU A 100 8.22 7.31 6.35
N LYS A 101 8.92 6.20 6.08
CA LYS A 101 8.65 5.32 4.94
C LYS A 101 8.32 3.92 5.44
N PRO A 102 7.09 3.67 5.91
CA PRO A 102 6.70 2.31 6.29
C PRO A 102 6.71 1.40 5.06
N GLY A 103 6.93 0.10 5.27
CA GLY A 103 6.51 -0.86 4.26
C GLY A 103 4.98 -0.78 4.13
N PHE A 104 4.44 -0.87 2.92
CA PHE A 104 3.00 -0.91 2.74
C PHE A 104 2.58 -2.02 1.78
N ARG A 105 1.35 -2.50 1.96
CA ARG A 105 0.67 -3.39 1.02
C ARG A 105 -0.74 -2.87 0.80
N TYR A 106 -1.27 -3.16 -0.39
CA TYR A 106 -2.60 -2.69 -0.80
C TYR A 106 -3.52 -3.86 -1.23
N PRO A 107 -3.75 -4.87 -0.36
CA PRO A 107 -4.52 -6.06 -0.72
C PRO A 107 -6.01 -5.75 -0.87
N VAL A 108 -6.68 -6.54 -1.72
CA VAL A 108 -8.15 -6.57 -1.80
C VAL A 108 -8.67 -7.73 -0.94
N VAL A 109 -9.43 -7.41 0.10
CA VAL A 109 -10.03 -8.38 1.02
C VAL A 109 -11.54 -8.21 0.98
N LYS A 110 -12.28 -9.27 0.64
CA LYS A 110 -13.75 -9.25 0.51
C LYS A 110 -14.27 -8.11 -0.39
N GLY A 111 -13.56 -7.85 -1.49
CA GLY A 111 -13.91 -6.80 -2.46
C GLY A 111 -13.61 -5.36 -2.01
N LYS A 112 -13.04 -5.16 -0.81
CA LYS A 112 -12.58 -3.84 -0.32
C LYS A 112 -11.08 -3.76 -0.36
N ARG A 113 -10.56 -2.58 -0.70
CA ARG A 113 -9.12 -2.33 -0.73
C ARG A 113 -8.67 -1.92 0.66
N ASN A 114 -7.73 -2.67 1.21
CA ASN A 114 -7.18 -2.43 2.54
C ASN A 114 -5.78 -1.83 2.40
N LEU A 115 -5.39 -1.00 3.37
CA LEU A 115 -4.03 -0.51 3.51
C LEU A 115 -3.37 -1.25 4.65
N VAL A 116 -2.27 -1.96 4.39
CA VAL A 116 -1.48 -2.57 5.44
C VAL A 116 -0.18 -1.79 5.58
N LEU A 117 0.06 -1.22 6.76
CA LEU A 117 1.29 -0.50 7.08
C LEU A 117 2.18 -1.36 7.99
N ILE A 118 3.45 -1.43 7.64
CA ILE A 118 4.46 -2.26 8.29
C ILE A 118 5.58 -1.34 8.78
N PHE A 119 5.79 -1.28 10.08
CA PHE A 119 6.77 -0.38 10.68
C PHE A 119 7.29 -0.90 12.02
N SER A 120 8.46 -0.40 12.42
CA SER A 120 9.06 -0.64 13.72
C SER A 120 9.28 0.71 14.40
N PRO A 121 8.53 1.06 15.47
CA PRO A 121 8.76 2.29 16.20
C PRO A 121 10.07 2.18 17.00
N GLY A 122 11.15 2.76 16.46
CA GLY A 122 12.47 2.78 17.11
C GLY A 122 13.36 1.57 16.80
N CYS A 123 13.93 0.95 17.84
CA CYS A 123 14.83 -0.21 17.70
C CYS A 123 14.07 -1.44 17.18
N GLN A 124 14.71 -2.21 16.29
CA GLN A 124 14.18 -3.33 15.48
C GLN A 124 13.52 -4.52 16.25
N GLN A 125 13.27 -4.40 17.56
CA GLN A 125 12.70 -5.47 18.39
C GLN A 125 11.21 -5.72 18.13
N ASN A 126 10.44 -4.69 17.76
CA ASN A 126 9.00 -4.82 17.56
C ASN A 126 8.61 -4.36 16.16
N LYS A 127 8.18 -5.31 15.33
CA LYS A 127 7.58 -5.08 14.02
C LYS A 127 6.06 -5.11 14.15
N TYR A 128 5.42 -4.05 13.69
CA TYR A 128 3.97 -3.90 13.69
C TYR A 128 3.42 -3.98 12.27
N GLU A 129 2.25 -4.59 12.13
CA GLU A 129 1.45 -4.56 10.91
C GLU A 129 0.03 -4.08 11.25
N TYR A 130 -0.32 -2.89 10.78
CA TYR A 130 -1.64 -2.29 10.98
C TYR A 130 -2.41 -2.41 9.68
N THR A 131 -3.56 -3.09 9.72
CA THR A 131 -4.49 -3.16 8.58
C THR A 131 -5.59 -2.12 8.78
N LEU A 132 -5.73 -1.25 7.79
CA LEU A 132 -6.75 -0.24 7.72
C LEU A 132 -7.75 -0.57 6.61
N GLU A 133 -9.01 -0.22 6.86
CA GLU A 133 -10.09 -0.28 5.90
C GLU A 133 -10.70 1.11 5.70
N PRO A 134 -11.12 1.46 4.48
CA PRO A 134 -11.87 2.68 4.25
C PRO A 134 -13.22 2.59 4.96
N LEU A 135 -13.61 3.69 5.60
CA LEU A 135 -15.01 3.95 5.91
C LEU A 135 -15.69 4.23 4.57
N GLN A 136 -16.66 3.41 4.21
CA GLN A 136 -17.38 3.52 2.94
C GLN A 136 -17.88 4.93 2.65
#